data_AF-A0A5B6ZEI7-F1
#
_entry.id   AF-A0A5B6ZEI7-F1
#
_cell.length_a   1.000
_cell.length_b   1.000
_cell.length_c   1.000
_cell.angle_alpha   90.00
_cell.angle_beta   90.00
_cell.angle_gamma   90.00
#
_symmetry.space_group_name_H-M   'P 1'
#
loop_
_entity.id
_entity.type
_entity.pdbx_description
1 polymer ?
#
loop_
_entity_poly.entity_id
_entity_poly.type
_entity_poly.pdbx_seq_one_letter_code
_entity_poly.pdbx_strand_id
1 'polypeptide(L)'
;EDEDWIYYSNQRSDAGCLHVEDSTVSVRNQSLPQSSKRSILPWRKRKLSFRSPKAKGEPLLKKDYGEEGGDDIDFDRRQLSSSDESTLGRCKGEEDSTTCRSSVSEFGDDSFAVGSWEKKEVISRDGNMKLQTEVFFASIDQRNEQAAGESACTALVAVIADWFQFNRDEMPIKSQLDSLIQEGSLEWRNLCENEAYRERFPDKHFDLETVLQAKIRPLCVVPERSFIGFFHPEGLEEEGVFDFLHCAMSFDNIWDEISHFGADNPTNGDPLVYIVSWNDHFFVLKVEQDAYYIIDTLGERLYEGCNQAYVLKFDKDTTIRRLPNEKPACEKVQPGNSKETSEGTEIIISNEPGNSEGEELVVCRGKESCKEYIKSFLAAIPIRELQVDLKKGLMASTPLHHRLQIEFHYTQFVQPVAQFSSVEATADEPAISALALV
;
A
#
# COMPACT_ATOMS: atom_id res chain seq x y z
N GLU A 1 -35.87 18.32 -10.68
CA GLU A 1 -36.10 17.79 -12.04
C GLU A 1 -34.96 18.27 -12.91
N ASP A 2 -33.89 17.48 -12.95
CA ASP A 2 -32.93 17.37 -14.05
C ASP A 2 -32.11 16.11 -13.70
N GLU A 3 -32.05 15.16 -14.62
CA GLU A 3 -31.85 13.73 -14.28
C GLU A 3 -30.39 13.25 -14.43
N ASP A 4 -30.07 12.20 -13.67
CA ASP A 4 -28.77 11.53 -13.65
C ASP A 4 -28.35 10.96 -15.01
N TRP A 5 -27.05 11.09 -15.33
CA TRP A 5 -26.40 10.35 -16.42
C TRP A 5 -25.15 9.63 -15.92
N ILE A 6 -25.35 8.53 -15.20
CA ILE A 6 -24.27 7.58 -14.86
C ILE A 6 -24.04 6.65 -16.07
N TYR A 7 -22.87 6.74 -16.68
CA TYR A 7 -22.54 6.03 -17.91
C TYR A 7 -21.87 4.67 -17.61
N TYR A 8 -22.66 3.59 -17.57
CA TYR A 8 -22.13 2.22 -17.45
C TYR A 8 -21.76 1.64 -18.83
N SER A 9 -20.47 1.43 -19.09
CA SER A 9 -19.99 0.74 -20.29
C SER A 9 -19.66 -0.73 -20.00
N ASN A 10 -20.67 -1.60 -20.04
CA ASN A 10 -20.46 -3.05 -20.15
C ASN A 10 -20.39 -3.45 -21.61
N GLN A 11 -19.27 -4.05 -22.04
CA GLN A 11 -19.16 -4.63 -23.38
C GLN A 11 -18.48 -6.01 -23.32
N ARG A 12 -19.27 -7.06 -23.58
CA ARG A 12 -18.79 -8.37 -24.02
C ARG A 12 -19.58 -8.79 -25.25
N SER A 13 -18.86 -9.42 -26.18
CA SER A 13 -19.36 -10.08 -27.39
C SER A 13 -20.27 -11.29 -27.05
N ASP A 14 -20.99 -11.95 -27.97
CA ASP A 14 -20.83 -11.99 -29.43
C ASP A 14 -22.11 -12.50 -30.15
N ALA A 15 -22.10 -12.41 -31.50
CA ALA A 15 -22.86 -13.19 -32.49
C ALA A 15 -24.43 -13.25 -32.47
N GLY A 16 -25.05 -12.88 -33.62
CA GLY A 16 -26.47 -13.15 -33.89
C GLY A 16 -27.08 -12.42 -35.10
N CYS A 17 -26.81 -12.90 -36.32
CA CYS A 17 -27.27 -12.30 -37.58
C CYS A 17 -28.81 -12.32 -37.77
N LEU A 18 -29.40 -11.25 -38.34
CA LEU A 18 -30.23 -11.31 -39.56
C LEU A 18 -30.53 -9.91 -40.15
N HIS A 19 -30.89 -9.89 -41.44
CA HIS A 19 -30.68 -8.76 -42.37
C HIS A 19 -31.96 -8.42 -43.15
N VAL A 20 -32.40 -7.16 -43.15
CA VAL A 20 -33.38 -6.61 -44.12
C VAL A 20 -33.06 -5.13 -44.40
N GLU A 21 -33.06 -4.75 -45.67
CA GLU A 21 -32.89 -3.39 -46.21
C GLU A 21 -34.20 -2.56 -46.00
N ASP A 22 -34.39 -1.30 -46.36
CA ASP A 22 -33.62 -0.25 -47.06
C ASP A 22 -34.26 1.11 -46.68
N SER A 23 -33.52 2.23 -46.78
CA SER A 23 -34.06 3.57 -47.13
C SER A 23 -33.02 4.70 -46.98
N THR A 24 -32.84 5.42 -48.08
CA THR A 24 -31.86 6.50 -48.26
C THR A 24 -32.38 7.90 -47.88
N VAL A 25 -31.53 8.74 -47.26
CA VAL A 25 -31.42 10.19 -47.55
C VAL A 25 -29.96 10.62 -47.30
N SER A 26 -29.43 11.55 -48.11
CA SER A 26 -28.04 12.03 -48.05
C SER A 26 -27.93 13.56 -48.08
N VAL A 27 -26.70 14.09 -47.90
CA VAL A 27 -26.29 15.51 -48.08
C VAL A 27 -26.69 16.42 -46.87
N ARG A 28 -25.87 17.33 -46.30
CA ARG A 28 -24.69 18.07 -46.82
C ARG A 28 -23.66 18.47 -45.74
N ASN A 29 -22.40 18.63 -46.18
CA ASN A 29 -21.28 19.30 -45.51
C ASN A 29 -21.59 20.67 -44.87
N GLN A 30 -20.86 21.00 -43.79
CA GLN A 30 -20.17 22.29 -43.67
C GLN A 30 -18.92 22.23 -42.78
N SER A 31 -18.02 23.18 -42.98
CA SER A 31 -16.59 23.10 -42.64
C SER A 31 -16.19 23.80 -41.33
N LEU A 32 -15.02 23.39 -40.82
CA LEU A 32 -14.20 24.07 -39.80
C LEU A 32 -14.15 25.60 -39.95
N PRO A 33 -13.88 26.29 -38.83
CA PRO A 33 -12.61 27.01 -38.76
C PRO A 33 -11.80 26.72 -37.48
N GLN A 34 -10.47 26.61 -37.64
CA GLN A 34 -9.52 26.65 -36.52
C GLN A 34 -9.38 28.07 -35.97
N SER A 35 -9.24 28.24 -34.65
CA SER A 35 -8.71 29.49 -34.07
C SER A 35 -7.80 29.27 -32.86
N SER A 36 -6.50 29.45 -33.12
CA SER A 36 -5.42 29.86 -32.21
C SER A 36 -5.60 29.76 -30.68
N LYS A 37 -4.74 28.90 -30.09
CA LYS A 37 -3.87 29.17 -28.91
C LYS A 37 -4.09 30.49 -28.15
N ARG A 38 -4.34 30.38 -26.83
CA ARG A 38 -3.74 31.22 -25.75
C ARG A 38 -3.92 30.55 -24.39
N SER A 39 -2.82 30.25 -23.71
CA SER A 39 -2.79 29.77 -22.32
C SER A 39 -2.59 30.93 -21.35
N ILE A 40 -3.16 30.86 -20.14
CA ILE A 40 -2.81 31.74 -19.01
C ILE A 40 -2.78 30.92 -17.68
N LEU A 41 -1.60 30.37 -17.41
CA LEU A 41 -0.92 30.17 -16.11
C LEU A 41 -1.62 29.50 -14.90
N PRO A 42 -0.99 28.47 -14.27
CA PRO A 42 -1.43 27.89 -13.00
C PRO A 42 -0.95 28.68 -11.76
N TRP A 43 -1.71 28.58 -10.67
CA TRP A 43 -1.49 29.29 -9.41
C TRP A 43 -0.34 28.69 -8.57
N ARG A 44 0.71 29.47 -8.30
CA ARG A 44 1.80 29.08 -7.38
C ARG A 44 1.31 29.07 -5.92
N LYS A 45 1.21 27.88 -5.29
CA LYS A 45 1.20 27.79 -3.81
C LYS A 45 2.64 27.78 -3.26
N ARG A 46 2.83 28.43 -2.11
CA ARG A 46 4.15 28.68 -1.49
C ARG A 46 4.64 27.42 -0.77
N LYS A 47 5.91 27.06 -0.96
CA LYS A 47 6.63 26.16 -0.05
C LYS A 47 6.89 26.89 1.27
N LEU A 48 6.37 26.36 2.38
CA LEU A 48 6.84 26.73 3.73
C LEU A 48 8.08 25.88 4.03
N SER A 49 9.26 26.48 3.88
CA SER A 49 10.52 25.80 4.18
C SER A 49 10.96 26.07 5.62
N PHE A 50 10.80 25.09 6.51
CA PHE A 50 11.47 25.11 7.82
C PHE A 50 12.95 24.73 7.63
N ARG A 51 13.80 25.74 7.38
CA ARG A 51 15.26 25.57 7.46
C ARG A 51 15.71 25.82 8.90
N SER A 52 16.33 24.82 9.52
CA SER A 52 17.03 24.96 10.79
C SER A 52 18.28 25.87 10.64
N PRO A 53 18.60 26.74 11.61
CA PRO A 53 19.77 27.63 11.50
C PRO A 53 21.07 26.85 11.76
N LYS A 54 22.01 26.87 10.80
CA LYS A 54 23.40 26.44 11.04
C LYS A 54 24.19 27.60 11.67
N ALA A 55 25.00 27.28 12.67
CA ALA A 55 25.81 28.25 13.40
C ALA A 55 26.95 28.84 12.55
N LYS A 56 27.36 30.07 12.87
CA LYS A 56 28.50 30.75 12.23
C LYS A 56 29.84 30.17 12.69
N GLY A 57 30.74 29.94 11.73
CA GLY A 57 32.19 29.81 11.91
C GLY A 57 32.87 30.44 10.68
N GLU A 58 33.93 31.23 10.89
CA GLU A 58 34.48 32.12 9.85
C GLU A 58 35.58 31.50 8.96
N PRO A 59 35.90 32.09 7.79
CA PRO A 59 36.59 31.41 6.69
C PRO A 59 38.10 31.72 6.59
N LEU A 60 38.87 30.82 5.95
CA LEU A 60 40.28 31.04 5.60
C LEU A 60 40.59 30.68 4.13
N LEU A 61 40.65 31.74 3.30
CA LEU A 61 41.59 32.01 2.18
C LEU A 61 41.93 30.95 1.10
N LYS A 62 41.59 31.31 -0.17
CA LYS A 62 42.46 31.35 -1.39
C LYS A 62 43.52 30.25 -1.56
N LYS A 63 43.65 29.48 -2.65
CA LYS A 63 43.75 29.78 -4.12
C LYS A 63 43.78 28.39 -4.86
N ASP A 64 43.86 28.19 -6.18
CA ASP A 64 44.09 29.03 -7.37
C ASP A 64 43.27 28.45 -8.58
N TYR A 65 43.71 28.59 -9.84
CA TYR A 65 43.24 27.82 -11.03
C TYR A 65 44.41 27.16 -11.77
N GLY A 66 44.14 26.08 -12.51
CA GLY A 66 45.01 25.39 -13.49
C GLY A 66 44.45 23.98 -13.74
N GLU A 67 43.68 23.75 -14.81
CA GLU A 67 44.10 23.36 -16.18
C GLU A 67 44.63 21.91 -16.31
N GLU A 68 44.14 21.24 -17.36
CA GLU A 68 44.62 19.97 -17.93
C GLU A 68 44.40 18.67 -17.11
N GLY A 69 43.16 18.16 -17.15
CA GLY A 69 42.83 16.78 -16.77
C GLY A 69 42.77 15.86 -17.99
N GLY A 70 43.88 15.19 -18.30
CA GLY A 70 43.97 14.12 -19.31
C GLY A 70 43.69 12.73 -18.72
N ASP A 71 43.29 11.79 -19.58
CA ASP A 71 42.81 10.45 -19.24
C ASP A 71 43.82 9.39 -19.69
N ASP A 72 44.52 8.74 -18.76
CA ASP A 72 45.63 7.79 -19.03
C ASP A 72 45.51 6.51 -18.17
N ILE A 73 44.55 5.63 -18.50
CA ILE A 73 44.33 4.33 -17.82
C ILE A 73 44.67 3.14 -18.76
N ASP A 74 45.91 3.06 -19.27
CA ASP A 74 46.36 1.91 -20.08
C ASP A 74 47.84 1.51 -19.87
N PHE A 75 48.30 1.46 -18.61
CA PHE A 75 49.63 0.94 -18.28
C PHE A 75 49.59 -0.47 -17.67
N ASP A 76 48.70 -0.74 -16.72
CA ASP A 76 48.73 -1.98 -15.93
C ASP A 76 48.14 -3.22 -16.65
N ARG A 77 47.46 -3.04 -17.79
CA ARG A 77 46.82 -4.15 -18.52
C ARG A 77 47.78 -5.00 -19.37
N ARG A 78 49.03 -4.57 -19.57
CA ARG A 78 49.98 -5.22 -20.53
C ARG A 78 51.02 -6.14 -19.89
N GLN A 79 51.08 -6.23 -18.56
CA GLN A 79 52.16 -6.94 -17.83
C GLN A 79 51.80 -8.35 -17.31
N LEU A 80 50.70 -8.96 -17.78
CA LEU A 80 50.32 -10.34 -17.42
C LEU A 80 49.99 -11.18 -18.65
N SER A 81 51.03 -11.65 -19.36
CA SER A 81 50.95 -12.72 -20.35
C SER A 81 52.34 -13.37 -20.51
N SER A 82 52.38 -14.70 -20.64
CA SER A 82 53.56 -15.59 -20.66
C SER A 82 54.32 -15.74 -19.32
N SER A 83 54.87 -16.90 -18.94
CA SER A 83 54.63 -18.31 -19.37
C SER A 83 55.40 -19.29 -18.45
N ASP A 84 54.83 -20.47 -18.26
CA ASP A 84 55.48 -21.78 -18.00
C ASP A 84 56.35 -22.11 -16.76
N GLU A 85 56.09 -23.34 -16.30
CA GLU A 85 57.02 -24.38 -15.80
C GLU A 85 57.75 -24.30 -14.43
N SER A 86 57.49 -25.36 -13.64
CA SER A 86 58.33 -25.91 -12.54
C SER A 86 58.55 -25.01 -11.29
N THR A 87 58.75 -25.51 -10.07
CA THR A 87 59.21 -26.84 -9.62
C THR A 87 58.62 -27.23 -8.25
N LEU A 88 58.60 -28.53 -7.94
CA LEU A 88 58.23 -29.10 -6.63
C LEU A 88 59.17 -28.71 -5.48
N GLY A 89 58.63 -28.51 -4.27
CA GLY A 89 59.42 -28.19 -3.06
C GLY A 89 58.68 -28.38 -1.73
N ARG A 90 58.31 -29.63 -1.39
CA ARG A 90 57.58 -29.98 -0.14
C ARG A 90 58.48 -29.94 1.09
N CYS A 91 58.09 -29.23 2.16
CA CYS A 91 58.16 -29.74 3.54
C CYS A 91 57.51 -28.86 4.64
N LYS A 92 56.47 -29.42 5.27
CA LYS A 92 56.11 -29.41 6.71
C LYS A 92 56.12 -28.10 7.53
N GLY A 93 54.94 -27.79 8.06
CA GLY A 93 54.70 -26.97 9.26
C GLY A 93 53.19 -26.90 9.50
N GLU A 94 52.67 -27.65 10.49
CA GLU A 94 51.25 -27.72 10.83
C GLU A 94 50.82 -26.51 11.70
N GLU A 95 49.56 -26.07 11.51
CA GLU A 95 48.56 -25.65 12.52
C GLU A 95 48.99 -24.68 13.65
N ASP A 96 48.31 -23.57 13.97
CA ASP A 96 46.97 -23.07 13.60
C ASP A 96 46.92 -21.53 13.62
N SER A 97 46.26 -20.90 12.64
CA SER A 97 45.75 -19.52 12.74
C SER A 97 44.87 -19.11 11.55
N THR A 98 43.77 -19.84 11.32
CA THR A 98 42.76 -19.50 10.31
C THR A 98 41.72 -18.50 10.82
N THR A 99 42.16 -17.29 11.16
CA THR A 99 41.29 -16.13 10.96
C THR A 99 41.11 -15.94 9.44
N CYS A 100 40.05 -16.53 8.89
CA CYS A 100 39.68 -16.35 7.49
C CYS A 100 39.50 -14.85 7.21
N ARG A 101 40.50 -14.26 6.53
CA ARG A 101 40.38 -12.96 5.88
C ARG A 101 39.16 -13.01 4.98
N SER A 102 38.13 -12.26 5.35
CA SER A 102 36.99 -12.00 4.48
C SER A 102 37.51 -11.38 3.19
N SER A 103 37.42 -12.13 2.09
CA SER A 103 37.61 -11.61 0.75
C SER A 103 36.39 -10.75 0.43
N VAL A 104 36.57 -9.44 0.49
CA VAL A 104 35.54 -8.47 0.09
C VAL A 104 35.20 -8.71 -1.38
N SER A 105 33.94 -9.06 -1.64
CA SER A 105 33.41 -9.24 -2.99
C SER A 105 32.95 -7.89 -3.54
N GLU A 106 33.26 -7.61 -4.80
CA GLU A 106 32.80 -6.40 -5.53
C GLU A 106 31.40 -6.62 -6.14
N PHE A 107 30.50 -7.17 -5.34
CA PHE A 107 29.07 -7.33 -5.64
C PHE A 107 28.27 -6.92 -4.40
N GLY A 108 27.03 -6.46 -4.61
CA GLY A 108 26.26 -5.67 -3.64
C GLY A 108 26.12 -6.28 -2.24
N ASP A 109 25.88 -5.39 -1.27
CA ASP A 109 25.55 -5.71 0.13
C ASP A 109 24.14 -6.29 0.27
N ASP A 110 23.88 -7.41 -0.43
CA ASP A 110 22.75 -8.30 -0.17
C ASP A 110 23.01 -9.05 1.14
N SER A 111 23.05 -8.28 2.24
CA SER A 111 23.10 -8.83 3.58
C SER A 111 21.86 -9.68 3.80
N PHE A 112 22.05 -10.99 3.96
CA PHE A 112 21.00 -11.96 4.21
C PHE A 112 20.41 -11.74 5.62
N ALA A 113 19.56 -10.72 5.73
CA ALA A 113 18.85 -10.38 6.94
C ALA A 113 17.53 -11.16 6.99
N VAL A 114 17.44 -12.10 7.94
CA VAL A 114 16.19 -12.83 8.19
C VAL A 114 15.13 -11.90 8.80
N GLY A 115 15.55 -10.94 9.62
CA GLY A 115 14.66 -10.11 10.43
C GLY A 115 14.10 -10.85 11.64
N SER A 116 13.27 -10.16 12.41
CA SER A 116 12.59 -10.70 13.59
C SER A 116 11.25 -10.03 13.82
N TRP A 117 10.28 -10.81 14.29
CA TRP A 117 9.02 -10.27 14.80
C TRP A 117 9.25 -9.70 16.21
N GLU A 118 8.79 -8.47 16.42
CA GLU A 118 8.94 -7.73 17.67
C GLU A 118 7.56 -7.44 18.29
N LYS A 119 7.36 -7.76 19.57
CA LYS A 119 6.18 -7.30 20.31
C LYS A 119 6.35 -5.82 20.63
N LYS A 120 5.53 -4.97 20.01
CA LYS A 120 5.66 -3.51 20.05
C LYS A 120 4.36 -2.86 20.52
N GLU A 121 4.52 -1.76 21.25
CA GLU A 121 3.41 -0.85 21.57
C GLU A 121 3.41 0.30 20.56
N VAL A 122 2.27 0.57 19.93
CA VAL A 122 2.09 1.67 18.99
C VAL A 122 0.94 2.54 19.48
N ILE A 123 1.19 3.82 19.69
CA ILE A 123 0.17 4.80 20.07
C ILE A 123 -0.37 5.43 18.78
N SER A 124 -1.69 5.58 18.68
CA SER A 124 -2.32 6.24 17.53
C SER A 124 -1.80 7.68 17.42
N ARG A 125 -1.69 8.20 16.19
CA ARG A 125 -1.17 9.55 15.91
C ARG A 125 -1.93 10.67 16.64
N ASP A 126 -3.13 10.39 17.12
CA ASP A 126 -3.99 11.31 17.86
C ASP A 126 -3.96 11.12 19.39
N GLY A 127 -3.14 10.19 19.90
CA GLY A 127 -2.92 9.92 21.32
C GLY A 127 -4.02 9.16 22.05
N ASN A 128 -5.13 8.79 21.39
CA ASN A 128 -6.30 8.22 22.07
C ASN A 128 -6.27 6.70 22.22
N MET A 129 -5.53 5.98 21.38
CA MET A 129 -5.49 4.51 21.35
C MET A 129 -4.06 3.98 21.41
N LYS A 130 -3.92 2.76 21.94
CA LYS A 130 -2.67 2.03 22.07
C LYS A 130 -2.85 0.59 21.61
N LEU A 131 -2.14 0.22 20.54
CA LEU A 131 -2.05 -1.12 19.99
C LEU A 131 -0.87 -1.84 20.65
N GLN A 132 -1.09 -3.08 21.10
CA GLN A 132 -0.04 -4.01 21.49
C GLN A 132 -0.10 -5.21 20.53
N THR A 133 0.92 -5.38 19.69
CA THR A 133 0.94 -6.48 18.70
C THR A 133 2.34 -6.87 18.22
N GLU A 134 2.43 -7.95 17.45
CA GLU A 134 3.66 -8.36 16.76
C GLU A 134 3.87 -7.57 15.46
N VAL A 135 5.05 -6.97 15.32
CA VAL A 135 5.44 -6.14 14.18
C VAL A 135 6.72 -6.68 13.57
N PHE A 136 6.78 -6.76 12.25
CA PHE A 136 7.98 -7.05 11.49
C PHE A 136 8.40 -5.81 10.70
N PHE A 137 9.69 -5.46 10.72
CA PHE A 137 10.20 -4.27 10.02
C PHE A 137 11.18 -4.64 8.90
N ALA A 138 10.97 -4.03 7.73
CA ALA A 138 11.94 -3.95 6.65
C ALA A 138 13.18 -3.11 7.06
N SER A 139 14.24 -3.12 6.26
CA SER A 139 15.36 -2.20 6.41
C SER A 139 15.05 -0.81 5.84
N ILE A 140 14.17 -0.76 4.83
CA ILE A 140 13.80 0.45 4.09
C ILE A 140 12.28 0.65 4.06
N ASP A 141 11.83 1.85 3.73
CA ASP A 141 10.46 2.14 3.30
C ASP A 141 10.45 2.62 1.84
N GLN A 142 9.27 2.87 1.26
CA GLN A 142 9.15 3.33 -0.13
C GLN A 142 9.87 4.66 -0.42
N ARG A 143 10.09 5.50 0.60
CA ARG A 143 10.73 6.82 0.48
C ARG A 143 12.24 6.78 0.69
N ASN A 144 12.79 5.64 1.10
CA ASN A 144 14.23 5.46 1.24
C ASN A 144 14.96 5.73 -0.09
N GLU A 145 16.14 6.33 -0.04
CA GLU A 145 16.96 6.64 -1.22
C GLU A 145 17.28 5.38 -2.07
N GLN A 146 17.36 4.20 -1.45
CA GLN A 146 17.58 2.92 -2.14
C GLN A 146 16.33 2.42 -2.90
N ALA A 147 15.13 2.69 -2.38
CA ALA A 147 13.88 2.38 -3.06
C ALA A 147 13.58 3.39 -4.17
N ALA A 148 13.76 4.68 -3.86
CA ALA A 148 13.41 5.81 -4.72
C ALA A 148 11.94 5.78 -5.21
N GLY A 149 11.02 5.29 -4.39
CA GLY A 149 9.61 5.02 -4.71
C GLY A 149 8.63 5.92 -3.98
N GLU A 150 8.87 7.24 -3.93
CA GLU A 150 8.08 8.20 -3.12
C GLU A 150 6.55 8.05 -3.32
N SER A 151 6.12 7.87 -4.57
CA SER A 151 4.72 7.66 -5.01
C SER A 151 4.44 6.25 -5.52
N ALA A 152 5.29 5.26 -5.19
CA ALA A 152 5.25 3.92 -5.77
C ALA A 152 4.24 2.96 -5.11
N CYS A 153 3.44 3.42 -4.14
CA CYS A 153 2.58 2.56 -3.30
C CYS A 153 1.71 1.58 -4.12
N THR A 154 1.09 2.03 -5.21
CA THR A 154 0.26 1.19 -6.10
C THR A 154 1.04 0.08 -6.80
N ALA A 155 2.28 0.33 -7.23
CA ALA A 155 3.14 -0.69 -7.85
C ALA A 155 3.71 -1.65 -6.80
N LEU A 156 4.08 -1.12 -5.63
CA LEU A 156 4.55 -1.88 -4.48
C LEU A 156 3.52 -2.91 -4.00
N VAL A 157 2.27 -2.51 -3.80
CA VAL A 157 1.22 -3.45 -3.38
C VAL A 157 0.91 -4.51 -4.44
N ALA A 158 1.04 -4.18 -5.74
CA ALA A 158 0.85 -5.17 -6.81
C ALA A 158 1.97 -6.23 -6.81
N VAL A 159 3.22 -5.83 -6.59
CA VAL A 159 4.37 -6.74 -6.46
C VAL A 159 4.26 -7.60 -5.19
N ILE A 160 3.89 -7.01 -4.06
CA ILE A 160 3.70 -7.72 -2.78
C ILE A 160 2.50 -8.68 -2.85
N ALA A 161 1.38 -8.27 -3.45
CA ALA A 161 0.20 -9.12 -3.60
C ALA A 161 0.46 -10.32 -4.54
N ASP A 162 1.21 -10.12 -5.64
CA ASP A 162 1.67 -11.19 -6.53
C ASP A 162 2.58 -12.19 -5.79
N TRP A 163 3.52 -11.69 -4.97
CA TRP A 163 4.38 -12.55 -4.15
C TRP A 163 3.57 -13.48 -3.23
N PHE A 164 2.50 -12.99 -2.58
CA PHE A 164 1.64 -13.81 -1.74
C PHE A 164 0.81 -14.86 -2.52
N GLN A 165 0.59 -14.72 -3.83
CA GLN A 165 -0.08 -15.76 -4.63
C GLN A 165 0.73 -17.05 -4.70
N PHE A 166 2.07 -16.92 -4.70
CA PHE A 166 3.04 -18.02 -4.75
C PHE A 166 3.53 -18.47 -3.37
N ASN A 167 3.56 -17.57 -2.39
CA ASN A 167 4.09 -17.79 -1.04
C ASN A 167 2.94 -17.71 -0.01
N ARG A 168 1.93 -18.56 -0.20
CA ARG A 168 0.63 -18.48 0.50
C ARG A 168 0.76 -18.60 2.02
N ASP A 169 1.38 -19.67 2.49
CA ASP A 169 1.52 -19.98 3.91
C ASP A 169 2.74 -19.29 4.55
N GLU A 170 3.42 -18.41 3.81
CA GLU A 170 4.66 -17.76 4.22
C GLU A 170 4.50 -16.24 4.38
N MET A 171 5.50 -15.63 5.02
CA MET A 171 5.68 -14.20 5.16
C MET A 171 7.12 -13.86 4.76
N PRO A 172 7.38 -12.76 4.04
CA PRO A 172 8.71 -12.49 3.51
C PRO A 172 9.70 -12.22 4.64
N ILE A 173 10.90 -12.80 4.55
CA ILE A 173 12.02 -12.41 5.43
C ILE A 173 12.48 -10.97 5.10
N LYS A 174 13.31 -10.37 5.96
CA LYS A 174 13.62 -8.93 5.85
C LYS A 174 14.23 -8.56 4.51
N SER A 175 15.21 -9.33 4.04
CA SER A 175 15.82 -9.13 2.72
C SER A 175 14.81 -9.31 1.58
N GLN A 176 13.89 -10.28 1.66
CA GLN A 176 12.83 -10.45 0.65
C GLN A 176 11.87 -9.25 0.64
N LEU A 177 11.49 -8.72 1.81
CA LEU A 177 10.62 -7.54 1.89
C LEU A 177 11.34 -6.29 1.36
N ASP A 178 12.63 -6.12 1.66
CA ASP A 178 13.46 -5.06 1.08
C ASP A 178 13.57 -5.20 -0.45
N SER A 179 13.77 -6.41 -0.99
CA SER A 179 13.77 -6.67 -2.43
C SER A 179 12.42 -6.38 -3.08
N LEU A 180 11.29 -6.79 -2.48
CA LEU A 180 9.95 -6.48 -3.00
C LEU A 180 9.69 -4.97 -3.06
N ILE A 181 10.22 -4.21 -2.09
CA ILE A 181 10.15 -2.74 -2.10
C ILE A 181 11.00 -2.14 -3.23
N GLN A 182 12.22 -2.65 -3.44
CA GLN A 182 13.07 -2.20 -4.54
C GLN A 182 12.49 -2.55 -5.91
N GLU A 183 11.93 -3.76 -6.07
CA GLU A 183 11.25 -4.22 -7.29
C GLU A 183 10.03 -3.37 -7.62
N GLY A 184 9.08 -3.20 -6.69
CA GLY A 184 7.89 -2.37 -6.93
C GLY A 184 8.24 -0.90 -7.22
N SER A 185 9.30 -0.37 -6.60
CA SER A 185 9.80 0.98 -6.89
C SER A 185 10.55 1.07 -8.23
N LEU A 186 11.16 -0.02 -8.71
CA LEU A 186 11.71 -0.11 -10.06
C LEU A 186 10.60 -0.15 -11.12
N GLU A 187 9.57 -0.97 -10.92
CA GLU A 187 8.41 -1.01 -11.84
C GLU A 187 7.70 0.34 -11.90
N TRP A 188 7.50 1.02 -10.76
CA TRP A 188 6.98 2.39 -10.75
C TRP A 188 7.86 3.38 -11.55
N ARG A 189 9.19 3.28 -11.47
CA ARG A 189 10.10 4.10 -12.29
C ARG A 189 9.95 3.80 -13.78
N ASN A 190 9.88 2.52 -14.17
CA ASN A 190 9.63 2.10 -15.55
C ASN A 190 8.30 2.69 -16.09
N LEU A 191 7.24 2.69 -15.28
CA LEU A 191 5.96 3.32 -15.63
C LEU A 191 6.07 4.84 -15.77
N CYS A 192 6.87 5.50 -14.94
CA CYS A 192 7.12 6.95 -15.02
C CYS A 192 7.91 7.39 -16.27
N GLU A 193 8.70 6.50 -16.85
CA GLU A 193 9.46 6.76 -18.08
C GLU A 193 8.60 6.66 -19.35
N ASN A 194 7.47 5.94 -19.27
CA ASN A 194 6.52 5.82 -20.37
C ASN A 194 5.80 7.16 -20.64
N GLU A 195 5.87 7.66 -21.88
CA GLU A 195 5.32 8.97 -22.23
C GLU A 195 3.79 9.05 -22.03
N ALA A 196 3.05 7.99 -22.35
CA ALA A 196 1.59 7.97 -22.21
C ALA A 196 1.16 8.03 -20.74
N TYR A 197 1.85 7.32 -19.86
CA TYR A 197 1.60 7.37 -18.42
C TYR A 197 2.04 8.70 -17.82
N ARG A 198 3.16 9.28 -18.27
CA ARG A 198 3.64 10.61 -17.86
C ARG A 198 2.68 11.74 -18.26
N GLU A 199 1.98 11.61 -19.38
CA GLU A 199 0.93 12.57 -19.80
C GLU A 199 -0.37 12.40 -19.00
N ARG A 200 -0.78 11.15 -18.70
CA ARG A 200 -1.99 10.86 -17.90
C ARG A 200 -1.81 11.17 -16.40
N PHE A 201 -0.61 10.95 -15.86
CA PHE A 201 -0.28 11.11 -14.43
C PHE A 201 0.97 12.00 -14.25
N PRO A 202 0.86 13.33 -14.42
CA PRO A 202 2.01 14.25 -14.33
C PRO A 202 2.67 14.31 -12.96
N ASP A 203 1.96 13.90 -11.91
CA ASP A 203 2.40 13.82 -10.51
C ASP A 203 2.91 12.42 -10.11
N LYS A 204 2.78 11.43 -11.01
CA LYS A 204 3.25 10.04 -10.87
C LYS A 204 2.51 9.16 -9.84
N HIS A 205 1.31 9.55 -9.39
CA HIS A 205 0.43 8.67 -8.63
C HIS A 205 -0.43 7.85 -9.60
N PHE A 206 -0.14 6.56 -9.75
CA PHE A 206 -0.91 5.68 -10.62
C PHE A 206 -2.11 5.07 -9.89
N ASP A 207 -3.28 5.07 -10.54
CA ASP A 207 -4.42 4.26 -10.09
C ASP A 207 -4.12 2.75 -10.24
N LEU A 208 -4.78 1.92 -9.42
CA LEU A 208 -4.55 0.47 -9.40
C LEU A 208 -4.83 -0.17 -10.77
N GLU A 209 -5.87 0.29 -11.45
CA GLU A 209 -6.24 -0.18 -12.79
C GLU A 209 -5.11 0.05 -13.81
N THR A 210 -4.43 1.20 -13.78
CA THR A 210 -3.28 1.47 -14.66
C THR A 210 -2.12 0.50 -14.39
N VAL A 211 -1.84 0.19 -13.11
CA VAL A 211 -0.78 -0.76 -12.74
C VAL A 211 -1.11 -2.18 -13.22
N LEU A 212 -2.36 -2.61 -13.07
CA LEU A 212 -2.84 -3.91 -13.57
C LEU A 212 -2.85 -3.98 -15.10
N GLN A 213 -3.32 -2.93 -15.78
CA GLN A 213 -3.30 -2.82 -17.24
C GLN A 213 -1.87 -2.85 -17.82
N ALA A 214 -0.90 -2.27 -17.10
CA ALA A 214 0.50 -2.32 -17.47
C ALA A 214 1.15 -3.70 -17.31
N LYS A 215 0.51 -4.63 -16.58
CA LYS A 215 0.93 -6.03 -16.40
C LYS A 215 2.36 -6.19 -15.87
N ILE A 216 2.76 -5.32 -14.93
CA ILE A 216 4.06 -5.43 -14.24
C ILE A 216 4.21 -6.77 -13.48
N ARG A 217 3.07 -7.37 -13.08
CA ARG A 217 2.95 -8.71 -12.51
C ARG A 217 1.67 -9.38 -13.04
N PRO A 218 1.59 -10.73 -13.07
CA PRO A 218 0.43 -11.50 -13.53
C PRO A 218 -0.71 -11.52 -12.51
N LEU A 219 -1.17 -10.34 -12.08
CA LEU A 219 -2.19 -10.14 -11.05
C LEU A 219 -3.50 -9.63 -11.67
N CYS A 220 -4.65 -10.06 -11.14
CA CYS A 220 -5.95 -9.45 -11.41
C CYS A 220 -6.73 -9.19 -10.13
N VAL A 221 -7.72 -8.30 -10.23
CA VAL A 221 -8.73 -8.05 -9.20
C VAL A 221 -10.02 -8.78 -9.59
N VAL A 222 -10.65 -9.45 -8.61
CA VAL A 222 -11.90 -10.19 -8.79
C VAL A 222 -13.06 -9.36 -8.23
N PRO A 223 -13.94 -8.77 -9.08
CA PRO A 223 -14.98 -7.86 -8.63
C PRO A 223 -15.96 -8.47 -7.63
N GLU A 224 -16.30 -9.74 -7.77
CA GLU A 224 -17.31 -10.45 -6.95
C GLU A 224 -16.89 -10.67 -5.49
N ARG A 225 -15.63 -10.40 -5.17
CA ARG A 225 -15.05 -10.47 -3.81
C ARG A 225 -14.34 -9.18 -3.42
N SER A 226 -14.49 -8.12 -4.21
CA SER A 226 -13.93 -6.81 -3.97
C SER A 226 -15.02 -5.85 -3.52
N PHE A 227 -14.68 -4.89 -2.67
CA PHE A 227 -15.65 -4.02 -2.03
C PHE A 227 -15.24 -2.54 -2.11
N ILE A 228 -16.22 -1.68 -2.32
CA ILE A 228 -16.11 -0.22 -2.18
C ILE A 228 -17.09 0.18 -1.09
N GLY A 229 -16.63 0.90 -0.08
CA GLY A 229 -17.49 1.34 1.01
C GLY A 229 -16.95 2.54 1.73
N PHE A 230 -17.69 2.97 2.76
CA PHE A 230 -17.51 4.28 3.35
C PHE A 230 -17.46 4.21 4.88
N PHE A 231 -16.55 4.99 5.47
CA PHE A 231 -16.62 5.27 6.90
C PHE A 231 -17.83 6.15 7.19
N HIS A 232 -18.49 5.87 8.30
CA HIS A 232 -19.65 6.62 8.80
C HIS A 232 -19.21 7.36 10.07
N PRO A 233 -19.02 8.70 10.02
CA PRO A 233 -18.51 9.45 11.17
C PRO A 233 -19.57 9.60 12.27
N GLU A 234 -19.31 9.02 13.45
CA GLU A 234 -20.21 9.10 14.61
C GLU A 234 -20.57 10.56 14.98
N GLY A 235 -21.83 10.78 15.36
CA GLY A 235 -22.29 12.07 15.90
C GLY A 235 -22.51 13.19 14.86
N LEU A 236 -22.81 12.81 13.61
CA LEU A 236 -23.30 13.70 12.54
C LEU A 236 -24.54 13.12 11.80
N GLU A 237 -25.06 11.99 12.27
CA GLU A 237 -26.21 11.27 11.67
C GLU A 237 -27.52 12.08 11.75
N GLU A 238 -27.69 12.89 12.81
CA GLU A 238 -28.91 13.68 13.06
C GLU A 238 -29.11 14.85 12.08
N GLU A 239 -28.07 15.23 11.32
CA GLU A 239 -28.09 16.40 10.42
C GLU A 239 -28.35 16.04 8.94
N GLY A 240 -28.54 14.76 8.60
CA GLY A 240 -28.76 14.29 7.21
C GLY A 240 -27.56 14.46 6.28
N VAL A 241 -26.40 14.86 6.81
CA VAL A 241 -25.18 15.20 6.06
C VAL A 241 -24.66 14.02 5.23
N PHE A 242 -24.97 12.79 5.65
CA PHE A 242 -24.54 11.55 5.02
C PHE A 242 -25.68 10.73 4.38
N ASP A 243 -26.84 11.33 4.12
CA ASP A 243 -27.98 10.65 3.46
C ASP A 243 -27.59 10.03 2.11
N PHE A 244 -26.60 10.60 1.41
CA PHE A 244 -26.05 10.06 0.16
C PHE A 244 -25.34 8.70 0.32
N LEU A 245 -25.03 8.28 1.56
CA LEU A 245 -24.46 6.97 1.88
C LEU A 245 -25.50 5.93 2.31
N HIS A 246 -26.79 6.28 2.44
CA HIS A 246 -27.83 5.37 2.98
C HIS A 246 -27.91 4.00 2.28
N CYS A 247 -27.62 3.94 0.98
CA CYS A 247 -27.61 2.71 0.18
C CYS A 247 -26.18 2.21 -0.16
N ALA A 248 -25.15 2.83 0.40
CA ALA A 248 -23.76 2.48 0.17
C ALA A 248 -23.26 1.50 1.24
N MET A 249 -22.25 0.69 0.90
CA MET A 249 -21.66 -0.25 1.86
C MET A 249 -20.86 0.50 2.93
N SER A 250 -21.06 0.19 4.21
CA SER A 250 -20.21 0.73 5.27
C SER A 250 -18.89 -0.05 5.36
N PHE A 251 -17.84 0.58 5.90
CA PHE A 251 -16.60 -0.13 6.25
C PHE A 251 -16.87 -1.34 7.16
N ASP A 252 -17.79 -1.19 8.13
CA ASP A 252 -18.10 -2.27 9.06
C ASP A 252 -18.77 -3.46 8.35
N ASN A 253 -19.64 -3.21 7.37
CA ASN A 253 -20.25 -4.26 6.53
C ASN A 253 -19.21 -4.96 5.64
N ILE A 254 -18.24 -4.21 5.07
CA ILE A 254 -17.13 -4.80 4.29
C ILE A 254 -16.33 -5.77 5.16
N TRP A 255 -16.01 -5.34 6.38
CA TRP A 255 -15.26 -6.18 7.29
C TRP A 255 -16.03 -7.46 7.65
N ASP A 256 -17.34 -7.34 7.85
CA ASP A 256 -18.18 -8.49 8.16
C ASP A 256 -18.19 -9.48 6.98
N GLU A 257 -18.34 -9.03 5.73
CA GLU A 257 -18.19 -9.90 4.54
C GLU A 257 -16.81 -10.58 4.48
N ILE A 258 -15.71 -9.82 4.64
CA ILE A 258 -14.34 -10.37 4.64
C ILE A 258 -14.17 -11.43 5.73
N SER A 259 -14.73 -11.21 6.93
CA SER A 259 -14.69 -12.16 8.04
C SER A 259 -15.52 -13.41 7.76
N HIS A 260 -16.68 -13.30 7.10
CA HIS A 260 -17.45 -14.46 6.63
C HIS A 260 -16.66 -15.26 5.57
N PHE A 261 -16.09 -14.61 4.55
CA PHE A 261 -15.26 -15.30 3.55
C PHE A 261 -14.01 -15.97 4.15
N GLY A 262 -13.44 -15.42 5.22
CA GLY A 262 -12.35 -16.04 5.97
C GLY A 262 -12.77 -17.24 6.84
N ALA A 263 -14.04 -17.34 7.22
CA ALA A 263 -14.58 -18.44 8.04
C ALA A 263 -15.20 -19.57 7.19
N ASP A 264 -15.93 -19.22 6.13
CA ASP A 264 -16.71 -20.14 5.29
C ASP A 264 -15.89 -20.88 4.22
N ASN A 265 -14.56 -20.71 4.21
CA ASN A 265 -13.66 -21.32 3.22
C ASN A 265 -12.72 -22.41 3.79
N PRO A 266 -13.19 -23.36 4.64
CA PRO A 266 -12.33 -24.37 5.27
C PRO A 266 -11.80 -25.44 4.29
N THR A 267 -12.29 -25.46 3.05
CA THR A 267 -11.98 -26.50 2.06
C THR A 267 -10.73 -26.23 1.22
N ASN A 268 -10.17 -25.02 1.25
CA ASN A 268 -8.96 -24.68 0.47
C ASN A 268 -7.77 -24.17 1.30
N GLY A 269 -7.98 -23.64 2.52
CA GLY A 269 -6.90 -23.11 3.36
C GLY A 269 -6.21 -21.83 2.86
N ASP A 270 -6.37 -21.50 1.58
CA ASP A 270 -5.75 -20.36 0.91
C ASP A 270 -6.08 -19.01 1.58
N PRO A 271 -5.08 -18.19 1.95
CA PRO A 271 -5.31 -16.86 2.51
C PRO A 271 -5.91 -15.92 1.46
N LEU A 272 -6.75 -14.99 1.90
CA LEU A 272 -7.29 -13.94 1.02
C LEU A 272 -6.34 -12.74 1.01
N VAL A 273 -5.93 -12.29 -0.17
CA VAL A 273 -5.01 -11.16 -0.33
C VAL A 273 -5.75 -9.99 -0.97
N TYR A 274 -5.92 -8.92 -0.20
CA TYR A 274 -6.58 -7.69 -0.61
C TYR A 274 -5.55 -6.57 -0.78
N ILE A 275 -5.63 -5.84 -1.89
CA ILE A 275 -5.04 -4.50 -1.98
C ILE A 275 -6.08 -3.53 -1.42
N VAL A 276 -5.70 -2.74 -0.42
CA VAL A 276 -6.58 -1.77 0.25
C VAL A 276 -6.19 -0.36 -0.12
N SER A 277 -7.13 0.42 -0.64
CA SER A 277 -6.96 1.86 -0.92
C SER A 277 -7.63 2.69 0.17
N TRP A 278 -6.86 3.55 0.86
CA TRP A 278 -7.39 4.49 1.85
C TRP A 278 -6.60 5.80 1.85
N ASN A 279 -7.31 6.92 1.62
CA ASN A 279 -6.77 8.28 1.68
C ASN A 279 -5.48 8.44 0.86
N ASP A 280 -5.59 8.18 -0.46
CA ASP A 280 -4.51 8.32 -1.46
C ASP A 280 -3.28 7.42 -1.21
N HIS A 281 -3.45 6.33 -0.46
CA HIS A 281 -2.39 5.36 -0.20
C HIS A 281 -2.89 3.92 -0.27
N PHE A 282 -2.05 3.04 -0.80
CA PHE A 282 -2.32 1.61 -0.95
C PHE A 282 -1.46 0.77 0.00
N PHE A 283 -2.09 -0.22 0.63
CA PHE A 283 -1.41 -1.23 1.47
C PHE A 283 -2.03 -2.62 1.22
N VAL A 284 -1.38 -3.70 1.65
CA VAL A 284 -1.91 -5.07 1.49
C VAL A 284 -2.50 -5.56 2.81
N LEU A 285 -3.70 -6.14 2.75
CA LEU A 285 -4.31 -6.92 3.83
C LEU A 285 -4.29 -8.41 3.45
N LYS A 286 -3.54 -9.22 4.20
CA LYS A 286 -3.58 -10.69 4.12
C LYS A 286 -4.50 -11.23 5.20
N VAL A 287 -5.42 -12.12 4.83
CA VAL A 287 -6.43 -12.70 5.72
C VAL A 287 -6.19 -14.20 5.85
N GLU A 288 -5.85 -14.65 7.05
CA GLU A 288 -5.74 -16.06 7.44
C GLU A 288 -6.83 -16.43 8.47
N GLN A 289 -6.95 -17.72 8.77
CA GLN A 289 -7.92 -18.22 9.75
C GLN A 289 -7.68 -17.67 11.16
N ASP A 290 -6.42 -17.70 11.63
CA ASP A 290 -6.03 -17.34 13.00
C ASP A 290 -5.50 -15.90 13.15
N ALA A 291 -5.16 -15.23 12.03
CA ALA A 291 -4.58 -13.89 12.04
C ALA A 291 -4.95 -13.06 10.80
N TYR A 292 -4.88 -11.74 10.94
CA TYR A 292 -4.88 -10.79 9.82
C TYR A 292 -3.54 -10.05 9.78
N TYR A 293 -3.08 -9.66 8.59
CA TYR A 293 -1.81 -8.95 8.43
C TYR A 293 -1.98 -7.71 7.57
N ILE A 294 -1.47 -6.57 8.06
CA ILE A 294 -1.34 -5.35 7.26
C ILE A 294 0.12 -5.19 6.87
N ILE A 295 0.41 -5.20 5.57
CA ILE A 295 1.73 -4.91 5.00
C ILE A 295 1.65 -3.51 4.39
N ASP A 296 2.43 -2.58 4.92
CA ASP A 296 2.43 -1.19 4.48
C ASP A 296 3.88 -0.71 4.25
N THR A 297 4.12 -0.17 3.06
CA THR A 297 5.43 0.25 2.58
C THR A 297 5.79 1.69 2.97
N LEU A 298 4.85 2.41 3.60
CA LEU A 298 5.08 3.78 4.08
C LEU A 298 5.13 3.84 5.62
N GLY A 299 6.34 3.76 6.16
CA GLY A 299 6.59 3.59 7.60
C GLY A 299 5.90 4.64 8.48
N GLU A 300 5.91 5.91 8.06
CA GLU A 300 5.33 7.02 8.83
C GLU A 300 3.86 6.82 9.21
N ARG A 301 3.09 6.00 8.45
CA ARG A 301 1.68 5.72 8.74
C ARG A 301 1.50 4.97 10.06
N LEU A 302 2.50 4.19 10.48
CA LEU A 302 2.50 3.49 11.77
C LEU A 302 2.74 4.44 12.95
N TYR A 303 3.79 5.26 12.87
CA TYR A 303 4.09 6.33 13.83
C TYR A 303 4.99 7.41 13.21
N GLU A 304 4.93 8.63 13.77
CA GLU A 304 5.71 9.77 13.27
C GLU A 304 7.23 9.50 13.32
N GLY A 305 7.91 9.76 12.20
CA GLY A 305 9.35 9.53 12.07
C GLY A 305 9.77 8.08 11.80
N CYS A 306 8.83 7.14 11.66
CA CYS A 306 9.13 5.80 11.15
C CYS A 306 9.53 5.87 9.66
N ASN A 307 10.65 5.24 9.31
CA ASN A 307 11.26 5.23 7.98
C ASN A 307 11.55 3.79 7.48
N GLN A 308 10.77 2.83 7.99
CA GLN A 308 10.84 1.41 7.65
C GLN A 308 9.45 0.92 7.27
N ALA A 309 9.33 0.20 6.16
CA ALA A 309 8.12 -0.55 5.86
C ALA A 309 7.87 -1.61 6.94
N TYR A 310 6.60 -1.95 7.16
CA TYR A 310 6.21 -2.78 8.28
C TYR A 310 5.12 -3.79 7.93
N VAL A 311 5.11 -4.89 8.67
CA VAL A 311 4.00 -5.82 8.73
C VAL A 311 3.46 -5.85 10.15
N LEU A 312 2.17 -5.54 10.32
CA LEU A 312 1.44 -5.81 11.56
C LEU A 312 0.77 -7.17 11.45
N LYS A 313 0.97 -8.02 12.45
CA LYS A 313 0.19 -9.25 12.65
C LYS A 313 -0.87 -8.99 13.72
N PHE A 314 -2.11 -9.36 13.44
CA PHE A 314 -3.26 -9.24 14.35
C PHE A 314 -3.76 -10.65 14.66
N ASP A 315 -3.49 -11.17 15.84
CA ASP A 315 -3.86 -12.51 16.28
C ASP A 315 -4.57 -12.49 17.63
N LYS A 316 -4.81 -13.67 18.23
CA LYS A 316 -5.46 -13.83 19.54
C LYS A 316 -4.83 -13.03 20.71
N ASP A 317 -3.53 -12.73 20.64
CA ASP A 317 -2.77 -12.04 21.69
C ASP A 317 -2.71 -10.51 21.45
N THR A 318 -3.14 -10.04 20.27
CA THR A 318 -3.26 -8.60 19.96
C THR A 318 -4.32 -7.92 20.82
N THR A 319 -4.01 -6.71 21.31
CA THR A 319 -5.00 -5.87 22.01
C THR A 319 -4.92 -4.41 21.60
N ILE A 320 -6.07 -3.72 21.59
CA ILE A 320 -6.17 -2.26 21.49
C ILE A 320 -6.82 -1.73 22.76
N ARG A 321 -6.20 -0.69 23.34
CA ARG A 321 -6.66 -0.02 24.55
C ARG A 321 -6.88 1.47 24.27
N ARG A 322 -7.87 2.07 24.92
CA ARG A 322 -8.09 3.51 24.96
C ARG A 322 -7.23 4.10 26.08
N LEU A 323 -6.43 5.11 25.74
CA LEU A 323 -5.64 5.86 26.70
C LEU A 323 -6.51 6.88 27.44
N PRO A 324 -6.25 7.15 28.73
CA PRO A 324 -6.92 8.21 29.45
C PRO A 324 -6.56 9.56 28.81
N ASN A 325 -7.58 10.34 28.47
CA ASN A 325 -7.40 11.62 27.79
C ASN A 325 -6.86 12.65 28.82
N GLU A 326 -5.56 12.95 28.76
CA GLU A 326 -4.97 14.05 29.53
C GLU A 326 -5.60 15.38 29.07
N LYS A 327 -6.64 15.83 29.77
CA LYS A 327 -7.23 17.15 29.52
C LYS A 327 -6.12 18.20 29.65
N PRO A 328 -5.84 19.01 28.61
CA PRO A 328 -4.82 20.04 28.71
C PRO A 328 -5.18 20.99 29.85
N ALA A 329 -4.26 21.17 30.80
CA ALA A 329 -4.46 21.94 32.02
C ALA A 329 -4.47 23.46 31.73
N CYS A 330 -5.53 23.95 31.08
CA CYS A 330 -5.73 25.37 30.83
C CYS A 330 -7.22 25.76 30.89
N GLU A 331 -7.80 25.75 32.10
CA GLU A 331 -8.86 26.69 32.47
C GLU A 331 -8.89 26.87 33.99
N LYS A 332 -8.11 27.83 34.50
CA LYS A 332 -8.20 28.28 35.89
C LYS A 332 -9.43 29.19 36.06
N VAL A 333 -10.61 28.58 36.13
CA VAL A 333 -11.83 29.31 36.54
C VAL A 333 -11.74 29.63 38.03
N GLN A 334 -11.89 30.91 38.38
CA GLN A 334 -11.85 31.37 39.77
C GLN A 334 -13.14 30.96 40.52
N PRO A 335 -13.08 30.71 41.84
CA PRO A 335 -14.25 30.32 42.62
C PRO A 335 -15.15 31.52 42.93
N GLY A 336 -16.39 31.50 42.42
CA GLY A 336 -17.44 32.47 42.73
C GLY A 336 -18.64 31.80 43.41
N ASN A 337 -18.85 32.06 44.70
CA ASN A 337 -19.97 31.55 45.50
C ASN A 337 -21.35 32.09 45.04
N SER A 338 -22.37 31.23 44.92
CA SER A 338 -23.64 31.37 45.69
C SER A 338 -24.70 30.26 45.44
N LYS A 339 -24.92 29.47 46.50
CA LYS A 339 -26.19 28.90 47.05
C LYS A 339 -27.33 28.31 46.17
N GLU A 340 -27.68 27.06 46.54
CA GLU A 340 -29.03 26.48 46.82
C GLU A 340 -30.10 26.56 45.70
N THR A 341 -30.76 25.47 45.28
CA THR A 341 -31.71 24.63 46.08
C THR A 341 -32.02 23.28 45.38
N SER A 342 -32.57 22.29 46.13
CA SER A 342 -33.39 21.08 45.77
C SER A 342 -33.67 20.68 44.30
N GLU A 343 -33.87 19.40 43.91
CA GLU A 343 -34.11 18.17 44.69
C GLU A 343 -33.90 16.88 43.86
N GLY A 344 -33.47 15.78 44.51
CA GLY A 344 -34.02 14.42 44.34
C GLY A 344 -33.86 13.62 43.04
N THR A 345 -32.90 12.68 43.03
CA THR A 345 -33.12 11.26 42.65
C THR A 345 -31.94 10.42 43.17
N GLU A 346 -32.21 9.41 43.98
CA GLU A 346 -31.19 8.50 44.50
C GLU A 346 -30.78 7.47 43.43
N ILE A 347 -29.48 7.33 43.18
CA ILE A 347 -28.90 6.11 42.61
C ILE A 347 -27.82 5.64 43.60
N ILE A 348 -27.95 4.39 44.05
CA ILE A 348 -27.11 3.80 45.09
C ILE A 348 -25.70 3.58 44.53
N ILE A 349 -24.75 4.40 44.97
CA ILE A 349 -23.32 4.18 44.71
C ILE A 349 -22.74 3.38 45.88
N SER A 350 -22.42 2.11 45.62
CA SER A 350 -21.65 1.26 46.53
C SER A 350 -20.18 1.71 46.50
N ASN A 351 -19.76 2.49 47.50
CA ASN A 351 -18.38 2.95 47.63
C ASN A 351 -17.46 1.85 48.21
N GLU A 352 -16.51 1.38 47.41
CA GLU A 352 -15.24 0.79 47.87
C GLU A 352 -14.11 1.78 47.47
N PRO A 353 -13.22 2.20 48.38
CA PRO A 353 -12.21 3.22 48.09
C PRO A 353 -10.97 2.62 47.40
N GLY A 354 -11.10 2.29 46.12
CA GLY A 354 -9.99 1.87 45.24
C GLY A 354 -9.35 3.05 44.50
N ASN A 355 -8.01 3.08 44.42
CA ASN A 355 -7.23 4.17 43.80
C ASN A 355 -7.39 4.19 42.27
N SER A 356 -8.36 4.93 41.75
CA SER A 356 -8.61 5.05 40.29
C SER A 356 -7.66 6.06 39.62
N GLU A 357 -6.38 5.74 39.55
CA GLU A 357 -5.51 6.28 38.51
C GLU A 357 -6.00 5.73 37.15
N GLY A 358 -6.02 6.58 36.11
CA GLY A 358 -6.81 6.34 34.90
C GLY A 358 -6.50 5.03 34.17
N GLU A 359 -7.36 4.02 34.35
CA GLU A 359 -7.17 2.69 33.77
C GLU A 359 -7.28 2.71 32.24
N GLU A 360 -6.31 2.10 31.54
CA GLU A 360 -6.36 1.86 30.10
C GLU A 360 -7.52 0.90 29.76
N LEU A 361 -8.64 1.42 29.25
CA LEU A 361 -9.79 0.60 28.89
C LEU A 361 -9.48 -0.25 27.65
N VAL A 362 -9.58 -1.57 27.75
CA VAL A 362 -9.48 -2.46 26.58
C VAL A 362 -10.68 -2.23 25.66
N VAL A 363 -10.40 -1.84 24.41
CA VAL A 363 -11.42 -1.59 23.37
C VAL A 363 -11.63 -2.85 22.51
N CYS A 364 -10.53 -3.48 22.08
CA CYS A 364 -10.58 -4.66 21.22
C CYS A 364 -9.49 -5.67 21.60
N ARG A 365 -9.71 -6.94 21.26
CA ARG A 365 -8.76 -8.05 21.43
C ARG A 365 -8.89 -9.04 20.28
N GLY A 366 -7.83 -9.79 20.03
CA GLY A 366 -7.82 -10.81 18.98
C GLY A 366 -7.61 -10.20 17.59
N LYS A 367 -7.71 -11.03 16.56
CA LYS A 367 -7.51 -10.62 15.15
C LYS A 367 -8.44 -9.48 14.70
N GLU A 368 -9.66 -9.40 15.25
CA GLU A 368 -10.61 -8.30 14.98
C GLU A 368 -10.09 -6.92 15.40
N SER A 369 -9.01 -6.85 16.19
CA SER A 369 -8.26 -5.60 16.42
C SER A 369 -7.74 -4.98 15.11
N CYS A 370 -7.66 -5.72 14.01
CA CYS A 370 -7.33 -5.20 12.69
C CYS A 370 -8.43 -4.24 12.15
N LYS A 371 -9.72 -4.59 12.34
CA LYS A 371 -10.88 -3.71 12.04
C LYS A 371 -10.73 -2.38 12.75
N GLU A 372 -10.47 -2.46 14.05
CA GLU A 372 -10.33 -1.32 14.95
C GLU A 372 -9.05 -0.52 14.68
N TYR A 373 -7.95 -1.14 14.24
CA TYR A 373 -6.75 -0.44 13.81
C TYR A 373 -7.01 0.44 12.58
N ILE A 374 -7.70 -0.08 11.56
CA ILE A 374 -8.04 0.71 10.37
C ILE A 374 -8.93 1.91 10.76
N LYS A 375 -9.96 1.71 11.60
CA LYS A 375 -10.83 2.80 12.10
C LYS A 375 -10.05 3.82 12.95
N SER A 376 -9.39 3.37 14.01
CA SER A 376 -8.88 4.22 15.09
C SER A 376 -7.42 4.63 14.98
N PHE A 377 -6.65 4.11 14.01
CA PHE A 377 -5.28 4.54 13.72
C PHE A 377 -5.17 5.16 12.32
N LEU A 378 -5.63 4.46 11.28
CA LEU A 378 -5.48 4.93 9.89
C LEU A 378 -6.54 5.96 9.49
N ALA A 379 -7.79 5.80 9.92
CA ALA A 379 -8.90 6.67 9.53
C ALA A 379 -9.22 7.78 10.56
N ALA A 380 -8.78 7.64 11.81
CA ALA A 380 -9.12 8.53 12.92
C ALA A 380 -8.84 10.03 12.66
N ILE A 381 -7.64 10.36 12.13
CA ILE A 381 -7.29 11.76 11.82
C ILE A 381 -8.07 12.27 10.59
N PRO A 382 -8.04 11.62 9.41
CA PRO A 382 -8.82 12.08 8.25
C PRO A 382 -10.32 12.28 8.52
N ILE A 383 -10.94 11.37 9.27
CA ILE A 383 -12.36 11.46 9.66
C ILE A 383 -12.58 12.63 10.64
N ARG A 384 -11.74 12.79 11.67
CA ARG A 384 -11.88 13.91 12.61
C ARG A 384 -11.69 15.26 11.94
N GLU A 385 -10.72 15.38 11.05
CA GLU A 385 -10.51 16.60 10.26
C GLU A 385 -11.75 16.91 9.41
N LEU A 386 -12.33 15.90 8.74
CA LEU A 386 -13.58 16.05 8.00
C LEU A 386 -14.74 16.51 8.90
N GLN A 387 -14.94 15.89 10.07
CA GLN A 387 -15.96 16.31 11.03
C GLN A 387 -15.77 17.76 11.50
N VAL A 388 -14.51 18.18 11.71
CA VAL A 388 -14.16 19.55 12.11
C VAL A 388 -14.41 20.54 10.96
N ASP A 389 -14.11 20.18 9.72
CA ASP A 389 -14.39 20.99 8.54
C ASP A 389 -15.90 21.19 8.35
N LEU A 390 -16.68 20.10 8.42
CA LEU A 390 -18.15 20.11 8.33
C LEU A 390 -18.77 21.00 9.42
N LYS A 391 -18.37 20.84 10.68
CA LYS A 391 -18.84 21.66 11.81
C LYS A 391 -18.46 23.15 11.70
N LYS A 392 -17.46 23.49 10.88
CA LYS A 392 -17.08 24.88 10.55
C LYS A 392 -17.77 25.42 9.29
N GLY A 393 -18.62 24.62 8.62
CA GLY A 393 -19.20 24.96 7.32
C GLY A 393 -18.18 25.01 6.18
N LEU A 394 -16.98 24.43 6.37
CA LEU A 394 -15.93 24.38 5.35
C LEU A 394 -16.23 23.24 4.38
N MET A 395 -17.02 23.54 3.35
CA MET A 395 -17.21 22.63 2.23
C MET A 395 -15.87 22.44 1.50
N ALA A 396 -15.34 21.22 1.55
CA ALA A 396 -14.12 20.87 0.84
C ALA A 396 -14.34 20.98 -0.69
N SER A 397 -13.28 21.29 -1.44
CA SER A 397 -13.31 21.24 -2.91
C SER A 397 -13.47 19.83 -3.48
N THR A 398 -13.23 18.83 -2.65
CA THR A 398 -13.36 17.40 -2.98
C THR A 398 -14.69 16.89 -2.43
N PRO A 399 -15.47 16.11 -3.21
CA PRO A 399 -16.71 15.50 -2.73
C PRO A 399 -16.54 14.72 -1.43
N LEU A 400 -17.56 14.74 -0.56
CA LEU A 400 -17.52 14.10 0.76
C LEU A 400 -17.29 12.59 0.67
N HIS A 401 -17.88 11.92 -0.33
CA HIS A 401 -17.71 10.48 -0.54
C HIS A 401 -16.23 10.10 -0.72
N HIS A 402 -15.45 10.84 -1.51
CA HIS A 402 -14.01 10.58 -1.69
C HIS A 402 -13.20 10.71 -0.38
N ARG A 403 -13.64 11.50 0.61
CA ARG A 403 -12.97 11.61 1.93
C ARG A 403 -13.36 10.49 2.92
N LEU A 404 -14.35 9.67 2.56
CA LEU A 404 -14.86 8.57 3.37
C LEU A 404 -14.67 7.18 2.72
N GLN A 405 -14.38 7.15 1.43
CA GLN A 405 -14.23 5.94 0.61
C GLN A 405 -12.99 5.14 0.99
N ILE A 406 -13.19 3.84 1.22
CA ILE A 406 -12.16 2.82 1.36
C ILE A 406 -12.50 1.65 0.45
N GLU A 407 -11.48 1.12 -0.23
CA GLU A 407 -11.64 0.09 -1.25
C GLU A 407 -10.79 -1.13 -0.90
N PHE A 408 -11.36 -2.32 -1.09
CA PHE A 408 -10.75 -3.61 -0.82
C PHE A 408 -10.79 -4.44 -2.10
N HIS A 409 -9.67 -4.52 -2.81
CA HIS A 409 -9.54 -5.22 -4.09
C HIS A 409 -8.99 -6.63 -3.84
N TYR A 410 -9.84 -7.66 -3.91
CA TYR A 410 -9.39 -9.04 -3.76
C TYR A 410 -8.59 -9.47 -4.99
N THR A 411 -7.39 -10.01 -4.76
CA THR A 411 -6.42 -10.31 -5.82
C THR A 411 -6.27 -11.80 -6.11
N GLN A 412 -6.08 -12.14 -7.37
CA GLN A 412 -5.75 -13.50 -7.82
C GLN A 412 -4.65 -13.49 -8.90
N PHE A 413 -3.91 -14.60 -8.99
CA PHE A 413 -2.97 -14.86 -10.07
C PHE A 413 -3.69 -15.15 -11.40
N VAL A 414 -3.26 -14.47 -12.47
CA VAL A 414 -3.70 -14.72 -13.84
C VAL A 414 -2.83 -15.82 -14.45
N GLN A 415 -3.39 -17.02 -14.58
CA GLN A 415 -2.71 -18.08 -15.35
C GLN A 415 -2.49 -17.63 -16.80
N PRO A 416 -1.25 -17.68 -17.32
CA PRO A 416 -1.00 -17.49 -18.74
C PRO A 416 -1.74 -18.57 -19.53
N VAL A 417 -2.63 -18.15 -20.43
CA VAL A 417 -3.31 -19.09 -21.34
C VAL A 417 -2.23 -19.73 -22.22
N ALA A 418 -1.93 -21.01 -21.96
CA ALA A 418 -1.00 -21.77 -22.77
C ALA A 418 -1.49 -21.81 -24.22
N GLN A 419 -0.77 -21.12 -25.11
CA GLN A 419 -0.97 -21.27 -26.55
C GLN A 419 -0.51 -22.66 -26.97
N PHE A 420 -1.39 -23.65 -26.82
CA PHE A 420 -1.22 -24.95 -27.46
C PHE A 420 -1.26 -24.73 -28.97
N SER A 421 -0.08 -24.71 -29.60
CA SER A 421 0.01 -24.85 -31.05
C SER A 421 -0.48 -26.25 -31.41
N SER A 422 -1.64 -26.32 -32.06
CA SER A 422 -2.16 -27.55 -32.63
C SER A 422 -1.29 -27.94 -33.83
N VAL A 423 -0.17 -28.63 -33.56
CA VAL A 423 0.57 -29.35 -34.59
C VAL A 423 -0.30 -30.54 -35.00
N GLU A 424 -0.96 -30.38 -36.13
CA GLU A 424 -1.83 -31.38 -36.75
C GLU A 424 -0.98 -32.58 -37.19
N ALA A 425 -0.87 -33.58 -36.31
CA ALA A 425 -0.20 -34.84 -36.61
C ALA A 425 -1.10 -35.67 -37.55
N THR A 426 -0.86 -35.56 -38.85
CA THR A 426 -1.45 -36.45 -39.85
C THR A 426 -0.96 -37.88 -39.62
N ALA A 427 -1.83 -38.73 -39.05
CA ALA A 427 -1.57 -40.14 -38.87
C ALA A 427 -2.03 -40.92 -40.12
N ASP A 428 -1.09 -41.60 -40.78
CA ASP A 428 -1.40 -42.57 -41.85
C ASP A 428 -2.18 -43.78 -41.27
N GLU A 429 -3.33 -44.10 -41.87
CA GLU A 429 -4.04 -45.36 -41.62
C GLU A 429 -3.40 -46.53 -42.41
N PRO A 430 -3.09 -47.67 -41.79
CA PRO A 430 -2.87 -48.92 -42.49
C PRO A 430 -4.21 -49.64 -42.73
N ALA A 431 -4.59 -49.80 -44.00
CA ALA A 431 -5.82 -50.48 -44.39
C ALA A 431 -5.86 -51.95 -43.91
N ILE A 432 -6.92 -52.32 -43.16
CA ILE A 432 -7.15 -53.70 -42.74
C ILE A 432 -7.75 -54.51 -43.90
N SER A 433 -7.00 -55.50 -44.36
CA SER A 433 -7.43 -56.44 -45.42
C SER A 433 -8.50 -57.40 -44.90
N ALA A 434 -9.64 -57.49 -45.58
CA ALA A 434 -10.68 -58.46 -45.29
C ALA A 434 -10.32 -59.83 -45.86
N LEU A 435 -10.17 -60.84 -44.99
CA LEU A 435 -10.13 -62.24 -45.37
C LEU A 435 -11.26 -62.99 -44.66
N ALA A 436 -12.37 -63.16 -45.36
CA ALA A 436 -13.36 -64.18 -45.05
C ALA A 436 -12.92 -65.50 -45.69
N LEU A 437 -13.04 -66.62 -44.96
CA LEU A 437 -13.34 -67.92 -45.55
C LEU A 437 -13.88 -68.89 -44.51
N VAL A 438 -14.69 -69.81 -45.02
CA VAL A 438 -15.29 -70.99 -44.37
C VAL A 438 -14.23 -72.09 -44.22
#